data_AF-A0A914DNC7-F1
#
_entry.id   AF-A0A914DNC7-F1
#
_cell.length_a   1.000
_cell.length_b   1.000
_cell.length_c   1.000
_cell.angle_alpha   90.00
_cell.angle_beta   90.00
_cell.angle_gamma   90.00
#
_symmetry.space_group_name_H-M   'P 1'
#
loop_
_entity.id
_entity.type
_entity.pdbx_description
1 polymer ?
#
loop_
_entity_poly.entity_id
_entity_poly.type
_entity_poly.pdbx_seq_one_letter_code
_entity_poly.pdbx_strand_id
1 'polypeptide(L)'
;DVSGVELLMNNHQSLKAEIDTREENFHECITLGRNLLDRRHYASAEIEKKLIKLTTERAEMMHRWEDRWEYLRLILEVYQFARDAAVAEAWLNAQEPYLLSRNY
;
A
#
# COMPACT_ATOMS: atom_id res chain seq x y z
N ASP A 1 6.02 -1.14 -16.79
CA ASP A 1 5.08 -0.24 -17.49
C ASP A 1 3.85 -0.06 -16.61
N VAL A 2 2.88 0.77 -17.02
CA VAL A 2 1.72 1.14 -16.19
C VAL A 2 0.91 -0.10 -15.75
N SER A 3 0.64 -1.02 -16.68
CA SER A 3 -0.11 -2.27 -16.40
C SER A 3 0.60 -3.16 -15.39
N GLY A 4 1.94 -3.27 -15.45
CA GLY A 4 2.72 -4.01 -14.47
C GLY A 4 2.62 -3.43 -13.06
N VAL A 5 2.58 -2.10 -12.93
CA VAL A 5 2.42 -1.44 -11.63
C VAL A 5 1.00 -1.62 -11.09
N GLU A 6 -0.02 -1.50 -11.95
CA GLU A 6 -1.42 -1.73 -11.58
C GLU A 6 -1.65 -3.15 -11.07
N LEU A 7 -1.01 -4.16 -11.69
CA LEU A 7 -1.06 -5.54 -11.20
C LEU A 7 -0.49 -5.67 -9.78
N LEU A 8 0.68 -5.05 -9.52
CA LEU A 8 1.28 -5.05 -8.19
C LEU A 8 0.39 -4.35 -7.15
N MET A 9 -0.25 -3.25 -7.55
CA MET A 9 -1.19 -2.52 -6.70
C MET A 9 -2.43 -3.36 -6.37
N ASN A 10 -2.98 -4.10 -7.34
CA ASN A 10 -4.12 -4.99 -7.11
C ASN A 10 -3.75 -6.10 -6.13
N ASN A 11 -2.60 -6.74 -6.30
CA ASN A 11 -2.11 -7.76 -5.36
C ASN A 11 -1.93 -7.17 -3.94
N HIS A 12 -1.41 -5.94 -3.84
CA HIS A 12 -1.23 -5.25 -2.56
C HIS A 12 -2.55 -4.92 -1.86
N GLN A 13 -3.58 -4.58 -2.63
CA GLN A 13 -4.95 -4.40 -2.14
C GLN A 13 -5.59 -5.72 -1.69
N SER A 14 -5.31 -6.84 -2.36
CA SER A 14 -5.73 -8.16 -1.87
C SER A 14 -5.13 -8.49 -0.50
N LEU A 15 -3.85 -8.18 -0.28
CA LEU A 15 -3.22 -8.30 1.04
C LEU A 15 -3.90 -7.41 2.09
N LYS A 16 -4.37 -6.22 1.71
CA LYS A 16 -5.12 -5.34 2.62
C LYS A 16 -6.44 -5.98 3.05
N ALA A 17 -7.18 -6.53 2.10
CA ALA A 17 -8.42 -7.24 2.40
C ALA A 17 -8.18 -8.43 3.34
N GLU A 18 -7.09 -9.18 3.14
CA GLU A 18 -6.70 -10.25 4.06
C GLU A 18 -6.36 -9.74 5.47
N ILE A 19 -5.74 -8.57 5.60
CA ILE A 19 -5.50 -7.94 6.90
C ILE A 19 -6.84 -7.54 7.54
N ASP A 20 -7.73 -6.91 6.77
CA ASP A 20 -9.01 -6.39 7.27
C ASP A 20 -9.95 -7.51 7.72
N THR A 21 -9.95 -8.66 7.04
CA THR A 21 -10.73 -9.84 7.47
C THR A 21 -10.29 -10.41 8.83
N ARG A 22 -9.08 -10.06 9.31
CA ARG A 22 -8.57 -10.50 10.62
C ARG A 22 -8.75 -9.45 11.71
N GLU A 23 -9.32 -8.29 11.39
CA GLU A 23 -9.42 -7.16 12.32
C GLU A 23 -10.25 -7.50 13.55
N GLU A 24 -11.37 -8.19 13.36
CA GLU A 24 -12.22 -8.64 14.47
C GLU A 24 -11.47 -9.60 15.40
N ASN A 25 -10.69 -10.54 14.86
CA ASN A 25 -9.88 -11.46 15.67
C ASN A 25 -8.85 -10.72 16.54
N PHE A 26 -8.19 -9.69 15.99
CA PHE A 26 -7.29 -8.84 16.78
C PHE A 26 -8.06 -8.11 17.88
N HIS A 27 -9.22 -7.54 17.56
CA HIS A 27 -10.06 -6.82 18.51
C HIS A 27 -10.52 -7.73 19.67
N GLU A 28 -11.00 -8.93 19.37
CA GLU A 28 -11.42 -9.93 20.34
C GLU A 28 -10.25 -10.35 21.25
N CYS A 29 -9.08 -10.64 20.66
CA CYS A 29 -7.90 -11.04 21.42
C CYS A 29 -7.43 -9.94 22.39
N ILE A 30 -7.39 -8.70 21.91
CA ILE A 30 -7.01 -7.53 22.72
C ILE A 30 -8.03 -7.32 23.86
N THR A 31 -9.32 -7.42 23.55
CA THR A 31 -10.40 -7.25 24.53
C THR A 31 -10.36 -8.34 25.60
N LEU A 32 -10.16 -9.60 25.21
CA LEU A 32 -9.97 -10.71 26.14
C LEU A 32 -8.78 -10.47 27.06
N GLY A 33 -7.63 -10.08 26.50
CA GLY A 33 -6.43 -9.79 27.29
C GLY A 33 -6.65 -8.65 28.29
N ARG A 34 -7.29 -7.56 27.87
CA ARG A 34 -7.64 -6.44 28.77
C ARG A 34 -8.56 -6.89 29.90
N ASN A 35 -9.60 -7.67 29.60
CA ASN A 35 -10.50 -8.22 30.61
C ASN A 35 -9.77 -9.12 31.63
N LEU A 36 -8.77 -9.89 31.21
CA LEU A 36 -7.96 -10.70 32.14
C LEU A 36 -7.07 -9.83 33.04
N LEU A 37 -6.52 -8.74 32.51
CA LEU A 37 -5.75 -7.77 33.30
C LEU A 37 -6.62 -7.08 34.35
N ASP A 38 -7.82 -6.64 33.98
CA ASP A 38 -8.77 -5.97 34.88
C ASP A 38 -9.18 -6.89 36.06
N ARG A 39 -9.27 -8.19 35.81
CA ARG A 39 -9.57 -9.21 36.83
C ARG A 39 -8.34 -9.64 37.65
N ARG A 40 -7.18 -9.01 37.44
CA ARG A 40 -5.90 -9.33 38.10
C ARG A 40 -5.56 -10.82 37.98
N HIS A 41 -5.69 -11.37 36.78
CA HIS A 41 -5.35 -12.76 36.49
C HIS A 41 -3.92 -13.11 36.95
N TYR A 42 -3.67 -14.33 37.44
CA TYR A 42 -2.38 -14.70 38.01
C TYR A 42 -1.20 -14.51 37.03
N ALA A 43 -1.48 -14.58 35.73
CA ALA A 43 -0.52 -14.39 34.64
C ALA A 43 -0.50 -12.96 34.05
N SER A 44 -1.00 -11.94 34.75
CA SER A 44 -1.14 -10.57 34.21
C SER A 44 0.14 -10.02 33.58
N ALA A 45 1.31 -10.24 34.17
CA ALA A 45 2.58 -9.76 33.62
C ALA A 45 2.89 -10.37 32.24
N GLU A 46 2.58 -11.65 32.03
CA GLU A 46 2.78 -12.31 30.73
C GLU A 46 1.73 -11.85 29.71
N ILE A 47 0.48 -11.67 30.15
CA ILE A 47 -0.64 -11.18 29.32
C ILE A 47 -0.33 -9.78 28.80
N GLU A 48 0.11 -8.87 29.67
CA GLU A 48 0.49 -7.50 29.30
C GLU A 48 1.61 -7.50 28.27
N LYS A 49 2.68 -8.30 28.49
CA LYS A 49 3.77 -8.44 27.52
C LYS A 49 3.29 -8.94 26.16
N LYS A 50 2.39 -9.92 26.14
CA LYS A 50 1.82 -10.47 24.90
C LYS A 50 0.92 -9.47 24.18
N LEU A 51 0.12 -8.69 24.92
CA LEU A 51 -0.71 -7.63 24.35
C LEU A 51 0.14 -6.52 23.72
N ILE A 52 1.16 -6.04 24.42
CA ILE A 52 2.09 -5.02 23.89
C ILE A 52 2.75 -5.53 22.61
N LYS A 53 3.24 -6.77 22.62
CA LYS A 53 3.83 -7.39 21.44
C LYS A 53 2.84 -7.44 20.27
N LEU A 54 1.63 -7.96 20.50
CA LEU A 54 0.58 -8.07 19.48
C LEU A 54 0.21 -6.72 18.88
N THR A 55 0.00 -5.69 19.70
CA THR A 55 -0.40 -4.37 19.20
C THR A 55 0.73 -3.67 18.45
N THR A 56 1.98 -3.88 18.88
CA THR A 56 3.17 -3.34 18.21
C THR A 56 3.37 -4.00 16.85
N GLU A 57 3.39 -5.33 16.78
CA GLU A 57 3.57 -6.07 15.54
C GLU A 57 2.43 -5.77 14.53
N ARG A 58 1.19 -5.62 15.01
CA ARG A 58 0.07 -5.19 14.16
C ARG A 58 0.27 -3.78 13.61
N ALA A 59 0.72 -2.83 14.43
CA ALA A 59 0.98 -1.47 13.98
C ALA A 59 2.11 -1.41 12.95
N GLU A 60 3.20 -2.14 13.20
CA GLU A 60 4.32 -2.26 12.25
C GLU A 60 3.89 -2.89 10.92
N MET A 61 3.07 -3.94 10.96
CA MET A 61 2.51 -4.56 9.75
C MET A 61 1.70 -3.56 8.92
N MET A 62 0.85 -2.76 9.57
CA MET A 62 0.06 -1.73 8.91
C MET A 62 0.93 -0.62 8.31
N HIS A 63 1.91 -0.13 9.06
CA HIS A 63 2.87 0.86 8.57
C HIS A 63 3.61 0.37 7.34
N ARG A 64 4.12 -0.88 7.35
CA ARG A 64 4.81 -1.46 6.19
C ARG A 64 3.90 -1.62 4.98
N TRP A 65 2.62 -1.91 5.20
CA TRP A 65 1.65 -1.96 4.11
C TRP A 65 1.42 -0.57 3.50
N GLU A 66 1.30 0.46 4.34
CA GLU A 66 1.12 1.86 3.92
C GLU A 66 2.34 2.39 3.16
N ASP A 67 3.55 2.21 3.69
CA ASP A 67 4.80 2.61 3.02
C ASP A 67 4.90 2.03 1.60
N ARG A 68 4.58 0.73 1.47
CA ARG A 68 4.63 0.04 0.19
C ARG A 68 3.56 0.57 -0.76
N TRP A 69 2.39 0.90 -0.24
CA TRP A 69 1.28 1.43 -1.03
C TRP A 69 1.61 2.82 -1.58
N GLU A 70 2.18 3.70 -0.76
CA GLU A 70 2.65 5.02 -1.19
C GLU A 70 3.74 4.90 -2.26
N TYR A 71 4.70 4.02 -2.07
CA TYR A 71 5.72 3.75 -3.07
C TYR A 71 5.14 3.28 -4.41
N LEU A 72 4.17 2.35 -4.39
CA LEU A 72 3.52 1.87 -5.61
C LEU A 72 2.77 2.99 -6.35
N ARG A 73 2.10 3.89 -5.61
CA ARG A 73 1.44 5.06 -6.20
C ARG A 73 2.45 6.00 -6.87
N LEU A 74 3.56 6.30 -6.20
CA LEU A 74 4.61 7.14 -6.78
C LEU A 74 5.17 6.52 -8.07
N ILE A 75 5.43 5.21 -8.06
CA ILE A 75 5.92 4.51 -9.25
C ILE A 75 4.88 4.51 -10.38
N LEU A 76 3.59 4.38 -10.06
CA LEU A 76 2.52 4.47 -11.05
C LEU A 76 2.54 5.84 -11.74
N GLU A 77 2.63 6.92 -10.96
CA GLU A 77 2.70 8.29 -11.48
C GLU A 77 3.91 8.49 -12.41
N VAL A 78 5.08 7.97 -12.03
CA VAL A 78 6.29 8.03 -12.87
C VAL A 78 6.09 7.33 -14.21
N TYR A 79 5.51 6.13 -14.22
CA TYR A 79 5.27 5.39 -15.47
C TYR A 79 4.18 6.03 -16.35
N GLN A 80 3.15 6.61 -15.73
CA GLN A 80 2.13 7.35 -16.46
C GLN A 80 2.73 8.59 -17.12
N PHE A 81 3.51 9.37 -16.36
CA PHE A 81 4.22 10.53 -16.90
C PHE A 81 5.14 10.17 -18.06
N ALA A 82 5.95 9.12 -17.91
CA ALA A 82 6.87 8.68 -18.97
C ALA A 82 6.13 8.27 -20.25
N ARG A 83 5.00 7.57 -20.12
CA ARG A 83 4.15 7.21 -21.26
C ARG A 83 3.57 8.45 -21.93
N ASP A 84 3.03 9.38 -21.15
CA ASP A 84 2.38 10.58 -21.69
C ASP A 84 3.39 11.50 -22.38
N ALA A 85 4.62 11.60 -21.84
CA ALA A 85 5.73 12.29 -22.49
C ALA A 85 6.12 11.65 -23.82
N ALA A 86 6.22 10.32 -23.89
CA ALA A 86 6.51 9.60 -25.14
C ALA A 86 5.41 9.81 -26.21
N VAL A 87 4.14 9.85 -25.78
CA VAL A 87 3.01 10.15 -26.68
C VAL A 87 3.11 11.59 -27.20
N ALA A 88 3.43 12.56 -26.34
CA ALA A 88 3.59 13.95 -26.75
C ALA A 88 4.78 14.13 -27.72
N GLU A 89 5.91 13.48 -27.46
CA GLU A 89 7.07 13.50 -28.35
C GLU A 89 6.75 12.90 -29.73
N ALA A 90 6.08 11.74 -29.77
CA ALA A 90 5.64 11.14 -31.02
C ALA A 90 4.68 12.05 -31.80
N TRP A 91 3.79 12.76 -31.11
CA TRP A 91 2.87 13.72 -31.73
C TRP A 91 3.62 14.92 -32.33
N LEU A 92 4.61 15.48 -31.61
CA LEU A 92 5.43 16.59 -32.12
C LEU A 92 6.25 16.18 -33.36
N ASN A 93 6.90 15.02 -33.31
CA ASN A 93 7.69 14.50 -34.43
C ASN A 93 6.82 14.24 -35.68
N ALA A 94 5.56 13.83 -35.49
CA ALA A 94 4.62 13.67 -36.61
C ALA A 94 4.25 15.00 -37.31
N GLN A 95 4.40 16.15 -36.65
CA GLN A 95 4.15 17.47 -37.24
C GLN A 95 5.33 18.01 -38.06
N GLU A 96 6.55 17.56 -37.78
CA GLU A 96 7.80 18.05 -38.39
C GLU A 96 7.77 18.03 -39.93
N PRO A 97 7.27 16.98 -40.62
CA PRO A 97 7.19 16.96 -42.09
C PRO A 97 6.24 18.03 -42.67
N TYR A 98 5.17 18.39 -41.97
CA TYR A 98 4.21 19.40 -42.41
C TYR A 98 4.78 20.82 -42.29
N LEU A 99 5.65 21.06 -41.31
CA LEU A 99 6.35 22.33 -41.15
C LEU A 99 7.44 22.52 -42.21
N LEU A 100 8.15 21.44 -42.57
CA LEU A 100 9.21 21.47 -43.58
C LEU A 100 8.64 21.59 -45.01
N SER A 101 7.47 21.03 -45.28
CA SER A 101 6.82 21.09 -46.60
C SER A 101 6.21 22.46 -46.95
N ARG A 102 6.11 23.38 -45.99
CA ARG A 102 5.53 24.73 -46.18
C ARG A 102 6.57 25.81 -46.55
N ASN A 103 7.84 25.43 -46.70
CA ASN A 103 8.96 26.32 -47.06
C ASN A 103 9.36 26.24 -48.56
N TYR A 104 8.48 25.77 -49.44
CA TYR A 104 8.64 25.81 -50.90
C TYR A 104 7.37 26.30 -51.60
#